data_AF-A0A838U1H1-F1
#
_entry.id   AF-A0A838U1H1-F1
#
_cell.length_a   1.000
_cell.length_b   1.000
_cell.length_c   1.000
_cell.angle_alpha   90.00
_cell.angle_beta   90.00
_cell.angle_gamma   90.00
#
_symmetry.space_group_name_H-M   'P 1'
#
loop_
_entity.id
_entity.type
_entity.pdbx_description
1 polymer ?
#
loop_
_entity_poly.entity_id
_entity_poly.type
_entity_poly.pdbx_seq_one_letter_code
_entity_poly.pdbx_strand_id
1 'polypeptide(L)' 'MNENKNKIEIPLIKEPDYNNIKGNLAIPKDSRGLVIFAHGSGNGRQGQRNQFVAQVLNNDNNSTLLIDLLTEEEEQ' A
#
# COMPACT_ATOMS: atom_id res chain seq x y z
N MET A 1 -0.25 -17.52 -11.30
CA MET A 1 1.00 -17.44 -10.52
C MET A 1 0.63 -16.81 -9.19
N ASN A 2 0.91 -17.45 -8.05
CA ASN A 2 0.45 -16.97 -6.75
C ASN A 2 1.18 -15.67 -6.37
N GLU A 3 0.49 -14.53 -6.47
CA GLU A 3 0.98 -13.25 -5.96
C GLU A 3 0.81 -13.24 -4.43
N ASN A 4 1.92 -13.22 -3.70
CA ASN A 4 1.87 -13.02 -2.24
C ASN A 4 1.53 -11.56 -1.96
N LYS A 5 0.24 -11.25 -1.78
CA LYS A 5 -0.24 -9.97 -1.27
C LYS A 5 -0.22 -10.00 0.25
N ASN A 6 0.69 -9.23 0.83
CA ASN A 6 0.83 -9.10 2.28
C ASN A 6 0.20 -7.78 2.73
N LYS A 7 -0.71 -7.87 3.71
CA LYS A 7 -1.13 -6.68 4.46
C LYS A 7 0.02 -6.33 5.42
N ILE A 8 0.40 -5.07 5.45
CA ILE A 8 1.47 -4.58 6.32
C ILE A 8 0.98 -3.38 7.12
N GLU A 9 1.58 -3.19 8.29
CA GLU A 9 1.44 -1.99 9.10
C GLU A 9 2.78 -1.27 9.11
N ILE A 10 2.74 0.05 8.95
CA ILE A 10 3.92 0.91 8.91
C ILE A 10 3.83 1.85 10.11
N PRO A 11 4.80 1.80 11.05
CA PRO A 11 4.77 2.64 12.23
C PRO A 11 5.08 4.09 11.87
N LEU A 12 4.29 5.01 12.43
CA LEU A 12 4.62 6.43 12.49
C LEU A 12 5.44 6.68 13.74
N ILE A 13 6.60 7.31 13.57
CA ILE A 13 7.43 7.75 14.69
C ILE A 13 7.09 9.22 14.92
N LYS A 14 6.12 9.47 15.80
CA LYS A 14 5.78 10.81 16.28
C LYS A 14 5.64 10.71 17.79
N GLU A 15 6.46 11.43 18.55
CA GLU A 15 6.26 11.48 20.00
C GLU A 15 5.09 12.45 20.30
N PRO A 16 4.14 12.10 21.19
CA PRO A 16 4.01 10.86 21.98
C PRO A 16 3.19 9.73 21.31
N ASP A 17 2.68 9.94 20.09
CA ASP A 17 1.72 9.05 19.41
C ASP A 17 2.38 8.02 18.47
N TYR A 18 2.41 6.76 18.92
CA TYR A 18 2.84 5.62 18.12
C TYR A 18 1.67 5.01 17.34
N ASN A 19 1.24 5.70 16.28
CA ASN A 19 0.19 5.22 15.40
C ASN A 19 0.76 4.45 14.20
N ASN A 20 -0.02 3.53 13.65
CA ASN A 20 0.34 2.80 12.43
C ASN A 20 -0.53 3.26 11.26
N ILE A 21 0.05 3.29 10.07
CA ILE A 21 -0.70 3.38 8.82
C ILE A 21 -0.72 2.04 8.11
N LYS A 22 -1.81 1.78 7.38
CA LYS A 22 -2.05 0.48 6.74
C LYS A 22 -1.52 0.50 5.32
N GLY A 23 -0.98 -0.64 4.89
CA GLY A 23 -0.51 -0.84 3.53
C GLY A 23 -0.80 -2.23 2.98
N ASN A 24 -0.91 -2.33 1.66
CA ASN A 24 -0.92 -3.59 0.92
C ASN A 24 0.35 -3.66 0.08
N LEU A 25 1.21 -4.62 0.39
CA LEU A 25 2.47 -4.87 -0.32
C LEU A 25 2.33 -6.12 -1.20
N ALA A 26 2.64 -5.96 -2.48
CA ALA A 26 2.76 -7.07 -3.42
C ALA A 26 4.18 -7.09 -4.01
N ILE A 27 4.82 -8.26 -3.96
CA ILE A 27 6.18 -8.47 -4.48
C ILE A 27 6.14 -9.65 -5.45
N PRO A 28 6.02 -9.40 -6.77
CA PRO A 28 6.17 -10.44 -7.78
C PRO A 28 7.57 -11.06 -7.74
N LYS A 29 7.69 -12.29 -8.25
CA LYS A 29 8.99 -12.90 -8.51
C LYS A 29 9.75 -12.05 -9.53
N ASP A 30 11.07 -11.91 -9.35
CA ASP A 30 11.94 -11.17 -10.28
C ASP A 30 11.56 -9.68 -10.43
N SER A 31 11.03 -9.08 -9.36
CA SER A 31 10.62 -7.68 -9.35
C SER A 31 11.78 -6.71 -9.67
N ARG A 32 11.50 -5.74 -10.54
CA ARG A 32 12.48 -4.77 -11.06
C ARG A 32 12.53 -3.46 -10.27
N GLY A 33 11.50 -3.18 -9.47
CA GLY A 33 11.36 -1.92 -8.74
C GLY A 33 10.09 -1.88 -7.89
N LEU A 34 9.96 -0.82 -7.09
CA LEU A 34 8.80 -0.59 -6.22
C LEU A 34 8.06 0.67 -6.66
N VAL A 35 6.76 0.54 -6.94
CA VAL A 35 5.85 1.66 -7.16
C VAL A 35 5.01 1.88 -5.90
N ILE A 36 5.03 3.09 -5.36
CA ILE A 36 4.27 3.46 -4.15
C ILE A 36 3.07 4.29 -4.55
N PHE A 37 1.87 3.82 -4.18
CA PHE A 37 0.63 4.57 -4.31
C PHE A 37 0.29 5.18 -2.95
N ALA A 38 0.44 6.50 -2.86
CA ALA A 38 0.14 7.28 -1.66
C ALA A 38 -1.30 7.81 -1.72
N HIS A 39 -2.16 7.37 -0.80
CA HIS A 39 -3.56 7.78 -0.74
C HIS A 39 -3.83 8.59 0.52
N GLY A 40 -4.44 9.78 0.37
CA GLY A 40 -5.08 10.47 1.49
C GLY A 40 -6.54 10.03 1.66
N SER A 41 -7.40 10.96 2.10
CA SER A 41 -8.84 10.74 2.31
C SER A 41 -9.58 10.17 1.08
N GLY A 42 -10.42 9.14 1.26
CA GLY A 42 -11.26 8.53 0.22
C GLY A 42 -11.35 7.01 0.34
N ASN A 43 -11.63 6.29 -0.77
CA ASN A 43 -11.66 4.81 -0.78
C ASN A 43 -10.30 4.12 -0.45
N GLY A 44 -9.26 4.91 -0.15
CA GLY A 44 -7.94 4.49 0.32
C GLY A 44 -7.28 3.40 -0.53
N ARG A 45 -6.47 2.56 0.12
CA ARG A 45 -5.91 1.32 -0.46
C ARG A 45 -6.95 0.29 -0.95
N GLN A 46 -8.23 0.48 -0.62
CA GLN A 46 -9.34 -0.41 -1.03
C GLN A 46 -10.01 0.03 -2.35
N GLY A 47 -9.63 1.19 -2.89
CA GLY A 47 -10.20 1.72 -4.12
C GLY A 47 -9.86 0.84 -5.35
N GLN A 48 -10.90 0.48 -6.12
CA GLN A 48 -10.76 -0.38 -7.30
C GLN A 48 -9.77 0.16 -8.35
N ARG A 49 -9.65 1.49 -8.49
CA ARG A 49 -8.77 2.11 -9.51
C ARG A 49 -7.29 1.80 -9.28
N ASN A 50 -6.79 2.07 -8.08
CA ASN A 50 -5.36 1.90 -7.80
C ASN A 50 -4.99 0.43 -7.59
N GLN A 51 -5.94 -0.41 -7.14
CA GLN A 51 -5.77 -1.85 -7.15
C GLN A 51 -5.65 -2.42 -8.58
N PHE A 52 -6.44 -1.92 -9.53
CA PHE A 52 -6.35 -2.31 -10.93
C PHE A 52 -4.98 -1.92 -11.52
N VAL A 53 -4.54 -0.67 -11.34
CA VAL A 53 -3.22 -0.23 -11.82
C VAL A 53 -2.11 -1.04 -11.17
N ALA A 54 -2.18 -1.30 -9.87
CA ALA A 54 -1.20 -2.12 -9.17
C ALA A 54 -1.13 -3.54 -9.74
N GLN A 55 -2.26 -4.15 -10.06
CA GLN A 55 -2.29 -5.47 -10.67
C GLN A 55 -1.65 -5.48 -12.07
N VAL A 56 -1.89 -4.45 -12.88
CA VAL A 56 -1.22 -4.29 -14.18
C VAL A 56 0.29 -4.18 -14.01
N LEU A 57 0.77 -3.40 -13.02
CA LEU A 57 2.20 -3.26 -12.72
C LEU A 57 2.81 -4.56 -12.17
N ASN A 58 2.09 -5.29 -11.32
CA ASN A 58 2.54 -6.57 -10.79
C ASN A 58 2.71 -7.62 -11.89
N ASN A 59 1.80 -7.64 -12.87
CA ASN A 59 1.89 -8.51 -14.06
C ASN A 59 3.11 -8.18 -14.95
N ASP A 60 3.65 -6.96 -14.86
CA ASP A 60 4.89 -6.54 -15.52
C ASP A 60 6.09 -6.56 -14.56
N ASN A 61 6.09 -7.42 -13.54
CA ASN A 61 7.21 -7.60 -12.60
C ASN A 61 7.64 -6.31 -11.87
N ASN A 62 6.69 -5.44 -11.51
CA ASN A 62 6.92 -4.36 -10.57
C ASN A 62 6.24 -4.65 -9.23
N SER A 63 6.97 -4.48 -8.14
CA SER A 63 6.38 -4.50 -6.79
C SER A 63 5.53 -3.26 -6.60
N THR A 64 4.48 -3.39 -5.79
CA THR A 64 3.59 -2.26 -5.48
C THR A 64 3.32 -2.18 -4.00
N LEU A 65 3.35 -0.96 -3.46
CA LEU A 65 2.89 -0.65 -2.11
C LEU A 65 1.74 0.35 -2.20
N LEU A 66 0.54 -0.07 -1.81
CA LEU A 66 -0.60 0.84 -1.65
C LEU A 66 -0.69 1.19 -0.17
N ILE A 67 -0.52 2.46 0.16
CA ILE A 67 -0.45 2.93 1.55
C ILE A 67 -1.50 4.03 1.80
N ASP A 68 -2.08 4.02 2.99
CA ASP A 68 -2.88 5.13 3.50
C ASP A 68 -1.93 6.15 4.16
N LEU A 69 -2.08 7.44 3.86
CA LEU A 69 -1.24 8.50 4.40
C LEU A 69 -1.74 9.04 5.74
N LEU A 70 -2.97 8.71 6.10
CA LEU A 70 -3.62 9.11 7.33
C LEU A 70 -3.75 7.88 8.23
N THR A 71 -3.59 8.11 9.52
CA THR A 71 -3.99 7.16 10.56
C THR A 71 -5.51 7.03 10.60
N GLU A 72 -6.02 5.97 11.25
CA GLU A 72 -7.47 5.82 11.43
C GLU A 72 -8.10 6.98 12.22
N GLU A 73 -7.33 7.63 13.09
CA GLU A 73 -7.78 8.81 13.86
C GLU A 73 -7.88 10.05 12.97
N GLU A 74 -6.92 10.25 12.07
CA GLU A 74 -6.89 11.41 11.16
C GLU A 74 -7.90 11.32 10.01
N GLU A 75 -8.43 10.13 9.71
CA GLU A 75 -9.50 9.92 8.71
C GLU A 75 -10.91 10.25 9.24
N GLN A 76 -11.10 10.39 10.56
CA GLN A 76 -12.38 10.72 11.20
C GLN A 76 -12.67 12.23 11.23
#